data_AF-A0A3N5XP06-F1
#
_entry.id   AF-A0A3N5XP06-F1
#
_cell.length_a   1.000
_cell.length_b   1.000
_cell.length_c   1.000
_cell.angle_alpha   90.00
_cell.angle_beta   90.00
_cell.angle_gamma   90.00
#
_symmetry.space_group_name_H-M   'P 1'
#
loop_
_entity.id
_entity.type
_entity.pdbx_description
1 polymer ?
#
loop_
_entity_poly.entity_id
_entity_poly.type
_entity_poly.pdbx_seq_one_letter_code
_entity_poly.pdbx_strand_id
1 'polypeptide(L)'
;MFKHVSRRDFLRSTATAAAGSLAVPYFSFGKVAVSKPMTRVLGRTGFEVTTLGLGGQASLQWTPPGVDPVAIIVKAVEQGVNYLDTSNVYGPSQQNFGKAFRALNLVPGLPGYDERRRGSLHLASKTMIRHAKGSSPNVPDRRQGPQGSKAVDDLKRTLSLIFGDGQGNYPDNCYLDLFQIHNLNTMAEADAIFAGLDSPDPQAERIGALAALVDFRDGSNLTGLNPKREKLIRHIGITGHISSPVMIECLQRDEKQIIDTMLIAINANDRRYLNHQYNAIPVAKAKNVGIIAMKVFADGAMYTKDARWSRTPEDVVQVVGTADLPSRPLVEYSLSTPGIATAIIGVGHIDSEGRACQIEQNLSAAQIRAESFSDTDRKTIEQIALRAKQGQTNWFQLPPQPLGPPREVAAAVETEGGARFSKISWQTAYAADEPITQYEIRRDGQPIGRVPHQPQTSKKPFVYREAFDEKAHSYEVVTIDRAGRQAPSQAVQVNA
;
A
#
# COMPACT_ATOMS: atom_id res chain seq x y z
N MET A 1 -12.61 27.53 38.36
CA MET A 1 -12.73 28.84 37.69
C MET A 1 -11.88 28.80 36.43
N PHE A 2 -12.44 28.31 35.33
CA PHE A 2 -11.73 28.11 34.06
C PHE A 2 -11.87 29.37 33.20
N LYS A 3 -10.74 30.01 32.87
CA LYS A 3 -10.72 31.16 31.96
C LYS A 3 -10.99 30.68 30.52
N HIS A 4 -12.03 31.22 29.90
CA HIS A 4 -12.30 31.09 28.48
C HIS A 4 -11.15 31.70 27.67
N VAL A 5 -10.45 30.89 26.87
CA VAL A 5 -9.55 31.37 25.83
C VAL A 5 -10.40 31.72 24.61
N SER A 6 -10.35 32.98 24.16
CA SER A 6 -11.13 33.44 23.03
C SER A 6 -10.49 33.01 21.70
N ARG A 7 -11.28 32.88 20.63
CA ARG A 7 -10.81 32.56 19.27
C ARG A 7 -9.69 33.51 18.76
N ARG A 8 -9.57 34.73 19.30
CA ARG A 8 -8.48 35.68 18.96
C ARG A 8 -7.17 35.36 19.67
N ASP A 9 -7.21 34.75 20.85
CA ASP A 9 -6.00 34.38 21.60
C ASP A 9 -5.34 33.12 21.01
N PHE A 10 -6.14 32.17 20.50
CA PHE A 10 -5.64 31.00 19.78
C PHE A 10 -4.95 31.37 18.44
N LEU A 11 -5.47 32.37 17.73
CA LEU A 11 -4.91 32.85 16.46
C LEU A 11 -3.59 33.63 16.64
N ARG A 12 -3.31 34.17 17.83
CA ARG A 12 -2.04 34.87 18.11
C ARG A 12 -0.89 33.91 18.44
N SER A 13 -1.17 32.74 19.00
CA SER A 13 -0.15 31.73 19.35
C SER A 13 0.23 30.80 18.19
N THR A 14 -0.47 30.88 17.05
CA THR A 14 -0.21 30.07 15.85
C THR A 14 0.28 30.88 14.64
N ALA A 15 0.46 32.20 14.79
CA ALA A 15 0.79 33.11 13.70
C ALA A 15 2.27 33.14 13.26
N THR A 16 3.11 32.18 13.67
CA THR A 16 4.52 32.11 13.21
C THR A 16 4.82 30.93 12.28
N ALA A 17 3.81 30.16 11.84
CA ALA A 17 4.01 29.15 10.80
C ALA A 17 2.78 29.05 9.90
N ALA A 18 2.96 29.36 8.61
CA ALA A 18 2.03 29.16 7.49
C ALA A 18 0.93 30.22 7.27
N ALA A 19 1.33 31.40 6.77
CA ALA A 19 0.51 32.17 5.82
C ALA A 19 1.41 33.18 5.08
N GLY A 20 1.94 32.79 3.91
CA GLY A 20 2.65 33.71 3.02
C GLY A 20 3.75 33.08 2.19
N SER A 21 3.38 32.44 1.08
CA SER A 21 4.31 32.27 -0.04
C SER A 21 3.51 32.18 -1.35
N LEU A 22 3.01 33.33 -1.78
CA LEU A 22 2.78 33.61 -3.20
C LEU A 22 4.16 33.72 -3.88
N ALA A 23 4.35 32.92 -4.92
CA ALA A 23 5.33 33.05 -6.02
C ALA A 23 6.62 33.90 -5.79
N VAL A 24 7.68 33.28 -5.22
CA VAL A 24 9.10 33.59 -5.47
C VAL A 24 9.90 32.30 -5.21
N PRO A 25 10.91 31.90 -6.02
CA PRO A 25 11.74 30.75 -5.72
C PRO A 25 12.66 31.08 -4.55
N TYR A 26 12.29 30.66 -3.34
CA TYR A 26 13.18 30.72 -2.19
C TYR A 26 14.24 29.63 -2.31
N PHE A 27 15.45 30.03 -2.70
CA PHE A 27 16.66 29.29 -2.35
C PHE A 27 16.81 29.34 -0.83
N SER A 28 16.38 28.29 -0.14
CA SER A 28 16.66 28.11 1.28
C SER A 28 18.07 27.53 1.44
N PHE A 29 19.01 28.35 1.95
CA PHE A 29 20.41 27.98 2.20
C PHE A 29 20.65 27.39 3.61
N GLY A 30 19.60 27.02 4.34
CA GLY A 30 19.71 26.42 5.68
C GLY A 30 19.86 24.89 5.65
N LYS A 31 20.59 24.32 6.62
CA LYS A 31 20.60 22.87 6.87
C LYS A 31 19.16 22.38 7.04
N VAL A 32 18.73 21.47 6.17
CA VAL A 32 17.41 20.85 6.23
C VAL A 32 17.45 19.74 7.28
N ALA A 33 17.44 20.11 8.56
CA ALA A 33 17.40 19.16 9.66
C ALA A 33 15.96 19.06 10.20
N VAL A 34 15.36 17.87 10.09
CA VAL A 34 14.07 17.55 10.74
C VAL A 34 14.37 17.05 12.14
N SER A 35 14.03 17.83 13.18
CA SER A 35 14.35 17.49 14.58
C SER A 35 13.45 16.38 15.16
N LYS A 36 12.21 16.27 14.67
CA LYS A 36 11.27 15.20 15.01
C LYS A 36 10.41 14.88 13.79
N PRO A 37 10.65 13.74 13.10
CA PRO A 37 9.84 13.35 11.96
C PRO A 37 8.35 13.24 12.31
N MET A 38 7.48 13.71 11.42
CA MET A 38 6.04 13.49 11.49
C MET A 38 5.73 11.99 11.47
N THR A 39 4.85 11.55 12.36
CA THR A 39 4.32 10.19 12.39
C THR A 39 2.83 10.16 12.07
N ARG A 40 2.35 8.97 11.68
CA ARG A 40 0.93 8.63 11.51
C ARG A 40 0.71 7.22 12.03
N VAL A 41 -0.50 6.92 12.50
CA VAL A 41 -0.89 5.54 12.83
C VAL A 41 -0.93 4.69 11.54
N LEU A 42 -0.26 3.54 11.55
CA LEU A 42 -0.29 2.58 10.46
C LEU A 42 -1.54 1.68 10.55
N GLY A 43 -2.71 2.28 10.33
CA GLY A 43 -4.02 1.60 10.37
C GLY A 43 -4.22 0.80 11.65
N ARG A 44 -4.80 -0.40 11.54
CA ARG A 44 -5.09 -1.27 12.69
C ARG A 44 -3.87 -1.85 13.40
N THR A 45 -2.66 -1.71 12.86
CA THR A 45 -1.44 -2.15 13.56
C THR A 45 -1.23 -1.35 14.85
N GLY A 46 -1.74 -0.10 14.90
CA GLY A 46 -1.52 0.82 16.01
C GLY A 46 -0.11 1.41 16.08
N PHE A 47 0.79 1.06 15.15
CA PHE A 47 2.16 1.54 15.15
C PHE A 47 2.25 2.98 14.63
N GLU A 48 2.94 3.86 15.36
CA GLU A 48 3.23 5.23 14.93
C GLU A 48 4.41 5.25 13.95
N VAL A 49 4.10 5.29 12.65
CA VAL A 49 5.08 5.23 11.58
C VAL A 49 5.48 6.62 11.10
N THR A 50 6.76 6.87 10.86
CA THR A 50 7.22 8.08 10.19
C THR A 50 6.64 8.17 8.80
N THR A 51 6.29 9.38 8.34
CA THR A 51 5.73 9.59 7.00
C THR A 51 6.69 9.21 5.87
N LEU A 52 8.00 9.19 6.13
CA LEU A 52 9.00 8.56 5.28
C LEU A 52 9.32 7.15 5.79
N GLY A 53 9.37 6.18 4.89
CA GLY A 53 9.99 4.87 5.11
C GLY A 53 11.17 4.66 4.16
N LEU A 54 12.15 3.84 4.57
CA LEU A 54 13.28 3.46 3.72
C LEU A 54 12.90 2.26 2.84
N GLY A 55 12.92 2.44 1.52
CA GLY A 55 12.68 1.37 0.55
C GLY A 55 13.94 0.53 0.31
N GLY A 56 13.83 -0.80 0.45
CA GLY A 56 14.95 -1.74 0.27
C GLY A 56 15.38 -2.03 -1.16
N GLN A 57 14.81 -1.33 -2.14
CA GLN A 57 15.22 -1.36 -3.54
C GLN A 57 16.29 -0.26 -3.80
N ALA A 58 16.42 0.26 -5.03
CA ALA A 58 17.46 1.23 -5.38
C ALA A 58 18.86 0.73 -4.97
N SER A 59 19.71 1.53 -4.32
CA SER A 59 21.08 1.14 -3.97
C SER A 59 21.18 -0.02 -2.99
N LEU A 60 20.12 -0.34 -2.25
CA LEU A 60 20.12 -1.48 -1.32
C LEU A 60 20.02 -2.82 -2.07
N GLN A 61 19.41 -2.82 -3.26
CA GLN A 61 19.36 -3.99 -4.16
C GLN A 61 20.43 -3.90 -5.27
N TRP A 62 20.55 -2.74 -5.90
CA TRP A 62 21.37 -2.48 -7.08
C TRP A 62 22.41 -1.41 -6.74
N THR A 63 23.46 -1.77 -6.01
CA THR A 63 24.42 -0.82 -5.45
C THR A 63 25.33 -0.21 -6.53
N PRO A 64 25.26 1.11 -6.81
CA PRO A 64 26.19 1.76 -7.74
C PRO A 64 27.62 1.79 -7.22
N PRO A 65 28.63 1.88 -8.10
CA PRO A 65 30.01 2.10 -7.67
C PRO A 65 30.15 3.30 -6.73
N GLY A 66 30.86 3.13 -5.62
CA GLY A 66 31.10 4.20 -4.64
C GLY A 66 29.95 4.45 -3.65
N VAL A 67 28.84 3.71 -3.74
CA VAL A 67 27.73 3.80 -2.77
C VAL A 67 27.85 2.71 -1.71
N ASP A 68 27.72 3.09 -0.45
CA ASP A 68 27.60 2.16 0.67
C ASP A 68 26.11 2.00 1.10
N PRO A 69 25.46 0.85 0.82
CA PRO A 69 24.08 0.61 1.21
C PRO A 69 23.89 0.48 2.72
N VAL A 70 24.92 0.09 3.48
CA VAL A 70 24.86 -0.01 4.94
C VAL A 70 24.80 1.39 5.55
N ALA A 71 25.62 2.32 5.05
CA ALA A 71 25.60 3.71 5.47
C ALA A 71 24.25 4.40 5.20
N ILE A 72 23.58 4.06 4.09
CA ILE A 72 22.22 4.54 3.79
C ILE A 72 21.23 4.11 4.89
N ILE A 73 21.26 2.83 5.28
CA ILE A 73 20.36 2.29 6.32
C ILE A 73 20.65 2.93 7.67
N VAL A 74 21.92 3.03 8.06
CA VAL A 74 22.36 3.66 9.31
C VAL A 74 21.88 5.12 9.35
N LYS A 75 22.15 5.90 8.31
CA LYS A 75 21.73 7.31 8.23
C LYS A 75 20.21 7.46 8.32
N ALA A 76 19.43 6.58 7.68
CA ALA A 76 17.97 6.64 7.76
C ALA A 76 17.48 6.44 9.22
N VAL A 77 17.98 5.41 9.91
CA VAL A 77 17.61 5.11 11.30
C VAL A 77 18.06 6.24 12.24
N GLU A 78 19.26 6.79 12.04
CA GLU A 78 19.77 7.92 12.83
C GLU A 78 18.99 9.22 12.62
N GLN A 79 18.38 9.40 11.44
CA GLN A 79 17.44 10.51 11.19
C GLN A 79 16.01 10.22 11.65
N GLY A 80 15.80 9.11 12.36
CA GLY A 80 14.52 8.77 12.97
C GLY A 80 13.52 8.11 12.03
N VAL A 81 13.91 7.74 10.80
CA VAL A 81 13.07 6.94 9.91
C VAL A 81 12.83 5.58 10.57
N ASN A 82 11.57 5.24 10.83
CA ASN A 82 11.23 4.05 11.61
C ASN A 82 10.53 2.95 10.81
N TYR A 83 10.25 3.14 9.52
CA TYR A 83 9.76 2.07 8.65
C TYR A 83 10.87 1.62 7.70
N LEU A 84 11.23 0.34 7.77
CA LEU A 84 12.33 -0.25 7.02
C LEU A 84 11.80 -1.39 6.15
N ASP A 85 11.88 -1.24 4.84
CA ASP A 85 11.29 -2.17 3.88
C ASP A 85 12.36 -3.00 3.16
N THR A 86 12.19 -4.32 3.07
CA THR A 86 13.02 -5.19 2.21
C THR A 86 12.18 -6.32 1.61
N SER A 87 12.80 -7.28 0.92
CA SER A 87 12.11 -8.40 0.28
C SER A 87 13.06 -9.55 -0.04
N ASN A 88 12.50 -10.77 -0.07
CA ASN A 88 13.21 -11.97 -0.50
C ASN A 88 13.67 -11.94 -1.98
N VAL A 89 13.18 -10.99 -2.79
CA VAL A 89 13.56 -10.84 -4.20
C VAL A 89 14.37 -9.57 -4.48
N TYR A 90 14.89 -8.91 -3.44
CA TYR A 90 15.70 -7.68 -3.56
C TYR A 90 17.21 -7.93 -3.47
N GLY A 91 17.67 -9.13 -3.85
CA GLY A 91 19.10 -9.45 -3.90
C GLY A 91 19.79 -9.21 -2.55
N PRO A 92 20.86 -8.40 -2.48
CA PRO A 92 21.66 -8.19 -1.27
C PRO A 92 20.98 -7.33 -0.18
N SER A 93 19.77 -6.81 -0.43
CA SER A 93 19.09 -5.87 0.46
C SER A 93 18.96 -6.38 1.90
N GLN A 94 18.56 -7.64 2.08
CA GLN A 94 18.40 -8.24 3.41
C GLN A 94 19.75 -8.40 4.14
N GLN A 95 20.82 -8.77 3.42
CA GLN A 95 22.16 -8.85 3.98
C GLN A 95 22.69 -7.46 4.38
N ASN A 96 22.39 -6.43 3.58
CA ASN A 96 22.75 -5.05 3.91
C ASN A 96 22.05 -4.57 5.18
N PHE A 97 20.76 -4.90 5.35
CA PHE A 97 20.05 -4.71 6.62
C PHE A 97 20.72 -5.47 7.77
N GLY A 98 21.14 -6.73 7.57
CA GLY A 98 21.82 -7.49 8.61
C GLY A 98 23.16 -6.91 9.05
N LYS A 99 23.92 -6.29 8.15
CA LYS A 99 25.13 -5.53 8.49
C LYS A 99 24.80 -4.26 9.27
N ALA A 100 23.82 -3.48 8.80
CA ALA A 100 23.39 -2.25 9.46
C ALA A 100 22.81 -2.51 10.85
N PHE A 101 22.02 -3.57 11.02
CA PHE A 101 21.43 -3.94 12.31
C PHE A 101 22.49 -4.31 13.33
N ARG A 102 23.59 -4.95 12.93
CA ARG A 102 24.73 -5.18 13.83
C ARG A 102 25.42 -3.88 14.21
N ALA A 103 25.68 -3.00 13.24
CA ALA A 103 26.30 -1.69 13.50
C ALA A 103 25.46 -0.80 14.43
N LEU A 104 24.14 -0.99 14.43
CA LEU A 104 23.18 -0.24 15.26
C LEU A 104 22.78 -0.96 16.55
N ASN A 105 23.37 -2.12 16.86
CA ASN A 105 23.02 -2.98 17.99
C ASN A 105 21.53 -3.40 18.03
N LEU A 106 20.95 -3.75 16.90
CA LEU A 106 19.52 -4.12 16.76
C LEU A 106 19.26 -5.62 16.69
N VAL A 107 20.30 -6.46 16.85
CA VAL A 107 20.19 -7.93 16.78
C VAL A 107 20.09 -8.52 18.19
N PRO A 108 18.97 -9.18 18.55
CA PRO A 108 18.83 -9.84 19.84
C PRO A 108 19.95 -10.86 20.10
N GLY A 109 20.39 -10.95 21.35
CA GLY A 109 21.42 -11.90 21.79
C GLY A 109 22.87 -11.51 21.51
N LEU A 110 23.12 -10.45 20.73
CA LEU A 110 24.47 -9.90 20.56
C LEU A 110 24.82 -8.90 21.68
N PRO A 111 26.12 -8.77 22.06
CA PRO A 111 26.55 -7.76 23.02
C PRO A 111 26.11 -6.35 22.61
N GLY A 112 25.56 -5.59 23.55
CA GLY A 112 25.11 -4.22 23.33
C GLY A 112 23.73 -4.07 22.71
N TYR A 113 22.98 -5.16 22.48
CA TYR A 113 21.62 -5.13 21.93
C TYR A 113 20.72 -4.09 22.61
N ASP A 114 20.19 -3.16 21.81
CA ASP A 114 19.28 -2.10 22.21
C ASP A 114 17.84 -2.49 21.87
N GLU A 115 17.19 -3.16 22.82
CA GLU A 115 15.80 -3.63 22.69
C GLU A 115 14.83 -2.47 22.47
N ARG A 116 15.00 -1.36 23.19
CA ARG A 116 14.13 -0.17 23.04
C ARG A 116 14.23 0.39 21.63
N ARG A 117 15.45 0.53 21.10
CA ARG A 117 15.66 1.03 19.74
C ARG A 117 15.12 0.04 18.71
N ARG A 118 15.34 -1.27 18.86
CA ARG A 118 14.74 -2.27 17.96
C ARG A 118 13.20 -2.20 17.99
N GLY A 119 12.59 -2.07 19.16
CA GLY A 119 11.14 -1.93 19.30
C GLY A 119 10.57 -0.63 18.75
N SER A 120 11.39 0.40 18.56
CA SER A 120 10.98 1.65 17.92
C SER A 120 10.93 1.61 16.38
N LEU A 121 11.41 0.51 15.78
CA LEU A 121 11.48 0.31 14.33
C LEU A 121 10.44 -0.72 13.87
N HIS A 122 9.89 -0.48 12.68
CA HIS A 122 8.99 -1.35 11.95
C HIS A 122 9.71 -1.96 10.75
N LEU A 123 10.28 -3.15 10.93
CA LEU A 123 10.98 -3.90 9.89
C LEU A 123 9.99 -4.79 9.12
N ALA A 124 9.86 -4.49 7.83
CA ALA A 124 9.00 -5.21 6.90
C ALA A 124 9.80 -6.01 5.86
N SER A 125 9.41 -7.27 5.64
CA SER A 125 9.90 -8.08 4.51
C SER A 125 8.73 -8.74 3.77
N LYS A 126 9.03 -9.42 2.67
CA LYS A 126 8.01 -9.96 1.76
C LYS A 126 8.46 -11.23 1.07
N THR A 127 7.48 -12.03 0.62
CA THR A 127 7.69 -13.19 -0.26
C THR A 127 6.92 -13.03 -1.57
N MET A 128 7.50 -13.49 -2.69
CA MET A 128 6.76 -13.64 -3.96
C MET A 128 6.21 -15.05 -4.16
N ILE A 129 6.21 -15.88 -3.11
CA ILE A 129 5.67 -17.25 -3.14
C ILE A 129 4.24 -17.24 -2.59
N ARG A 130 3.30 -17.86 -3.30
CA ARG A 130 1.86 -17.82 -2.93
C ARG A 130 1.42 -18.95 -2.01
N HIS A 131 2.19 -20.03 -1.98
CA HIS A 131 1.86 -21.25 -1.24
C HIS A 131 2.83 -21.48 -0.09
N ALA A 132 2.29 -21.92 1.04
CA ALA A 132 3.04 -22.46 2.17
C ALA A 132 3.23 -23.99 2.05
N LYS A 133 2.28 -24.69 1.40
CA LYS A 133 2.37 -26.12 1.04
C LYS A 133 1.73 -26.35 -0.33
N GLY A 134 2.28 -27.28 -1.10
CA GLY A 134 1.82 -27.57 -2.47
C GLY A 134 2.09 -26.43 -3.46
N SER A 135 1.40 -26.46 -4.61
CA SER A 135 1.50 -25.46 -5.66
C SER A 135 0.26 -25.43 -6.53
N SER A 136 0.09 -24.37 -7.33
CA SER A 136 -0.95 -24.26 -8.35
C SER A 136 -0.29 -24.03 -9.73
N PRO A 137 -0.64 -24.80 -10.78
CA PRO A 137 0.05 -24.72 -12.08
C PRO A 137 0.07 -23.32 -12.72
N ASN A 138 -1.00 -22.55 -12.54
CA ASN A 138 -1.17 -21.23 -13.18
C ASN A 138 -0.78 -20.05 -12.27
N VAL A 139 -0.11 -20.33 -11.14
CA VAL A 139 0.26 -19.31 -10.17
C VAL A 139 1.78 -19.30 -10.03
N PRO A 140 2.48 -18.38 -10.72
CA PRO A 140 3.93 -18.38 -10.72
C PRO A 140 4.48 -17.88 -9.38
N ASP A 141 5.39 -18.63 -8.80
CA ASP A 141 6.21 -18.18 -7.69
C ASP A 141 7.50 -17.54 -8.22
N ARG A 142 7.95 -16.44 -7.61
CA ARG A 142 9.33 -15.94 -7.78
C ARG A 142 10.10 -16.10 -6.49
N ARG A 143 11.36 -16.52 -6.61
CA ARG A 143 12.23 -16.82 -5.47
C ARG A 143 13.69 -16.49 -5.79
N GLN A 144 14.45 -16.17 -4.75
CA GLN A 144 15.93 -16.17 -4.77
C GLN A 144 16.50 -17.19 -3.78
N GLY A 145 15.67 -17.81 -2.95
CA GLY A 145 16.04 -18.97 -2.16
C GLY A 145 16.10 -20.26 -3.00
N PRO A 146 16.40 -21.41 -2.37
CA PRO A 146 16.48 -22.71 -3.03
C PRO A 146 15.26 -23.07 -3.88
N GLN A 147 15.47 -23.94 -4.87
CA GLN A 147 14.37 -24.49 -5.65
C GLN A 147 13.41 -25.26 -4.73
N GLY A 148 12.11 -25.09 -4.95
CA GLY A 148 11.09 -25.74 -4.13
C GLY A 148 10.66 -24.96 -2.88
N SER A 149 11.42 -23.92 -2.46
CA SER A 149 11.06 -23.09 -1.30
C SER A 149 9.61 -22.60 -1.34
N LYS A 150 9.05 -22.44 -0.14
CA LYS A 150 7.69 -21.99 0.17
C LYS A 150 7.72 -20.67 0.92
N ALA A 151 6.54 -20.07 1.13
CA ALA A 151 6.41 -18.78 1.82
C ALA A 151 7.07 -18.76 3.22
N VAL A 152 7.00 -19.87 3.97
CA VAL A 152 7.63 -20.01 5.29
C VAL A 152 9.16 -20.04 5.21
N ASP A 153 9.72 -20.63 4.16
CA ASP A 153 11.18 -20.65 3.97
C ASP A 153 11.71 -19.24 3.72
N ASP A 154 10.98 -18.42 2.94
CA ASP A 154 11.30 -17.02 2.71
C ASP A 154 11.22 -16.17 4.00
N LEU A 155 10.28 -16.50 4.91
CA LEU A 155 10.21 -15.88 6.23
C LEU A 155 11.46 -16.21 7.05
N LYS A 156 11.80 -17.49 7.20
CA LYS A 156 12.96 -17.94 8.00
C LYS A 156 14.29 -17.48 7.40
N ARG A 157 14.40 -17.49 6.07
CA ARG A 157 15.56 -16.95 5.37
C ARG A 157 15.75 -15.46 5.65
N THR A 158 14.66 -14.68 5.67
CA THR A 158 14.74 -13.26 6.06
C THR A 158 15.35 -13.09 7.45
N LEU A 159 14.86 -13.85 8.43
CA LEU A 159 15.38 -13.77 9.81
C LEU A 159 16.85 -14.15 9.88
N SER A 160 17.26 -15.20 9.18
CA SER A 160 18.66 -15.62 9.13
C SER A 160 19.56 -14.57 8.46
N LEU A 161 19.11 -13.93 7.38
CA LEU A 161 19.91 -12.91 6.66
C LEU A 161 20.05 -11.60 7.45
N ILE A 162 19.03 -11.19 8.20
CA ILE A 162 19.05 -9.92 8.94
C ILE A 162 19.64 -10.12 10.35
N PHE A 163 19.15 -11.11 11.10
CA PHE A 163 19.52 -11.30 12.50
C PHE A 163 20.55 -12.40 12.71
N GLY A 164 20.59 -13.40 11.84
CA GLY A 164 21.37 -14.61 12.00
C GLY A 164 22.62 -14.70 11.13
N ASP A 165 23.04 -15.92 10.82
CA ASP A 165 24.26 -16.23 10.07
C ASP A 165 24.08 -16.27 8.54
N GLY A 166 22.85 -16.07 8.07
CA GLY A 166 22.47 -16.20 6.67
C GLY A 166 22.41 -17.63 6.13
N GLN A 167 22.60 -18.64 6.98
CA GLN A 167 22.64 -20.08 6.64
C GLN A 167 21.47 -20.86 7.24
N GLY A 168 20.46 -20.17 7.76
CA GLY A 168 19.25 -20.74 8.33
C GLY A 168 19.13 -20.58 9.85
N ASN A 169 20.21 -20.23 10.54
CA ASN A 169 20.16 -19.95 11.97
C ASN A 169 19.81 -18.47 12.20
N TYR A 170 19.10 -18.19 13.29
CA TYR A 170 18.79 -16.86 13.79
C TYR A 170 18.57 -16.90 15.30
N PRO A 171 18.80 -15.80 16.03
CA PRO A 171 18.65 -15.75 17.49
C PRO A 171 17.21 -15.99 17.93
N ASP A 172 17.05 -16.55 19.13
CA ASP A 172 15.77 -16.53 19.84
C ASP A 172 15.30 -15.08 20.03
N ASN A 173 13.96 -14.87 20.03
CA ASN A 173 13.31 -13.57 20.14
C ASN A 173 13.55 -12.58 18.97
N CYS A 174 14.19 -12.99 17.87
CA CYS A 174 14.14 -12.18 16.65
C CYS A 174 12.75 -12.25 16.00
N TYR A 175 12.33 -11.17 15.35
CA TYR A 175 11.03 -11.07 14.71
C TYR A 175 11.03 -10.00 13.62
N LEU A 176 10.09 -10.14 12.69
CA LEU A 176 9.70 -9.08 11.77
C LEU A 176 8.45 -8.38 12.30
N ASP A 177 8.41 -7.06 12.19
CA ASP A 177 7.19 -6.32 12.53
C ASP A 177 6.10 -6.63 11.51
N LEU A 178 6.48 -6.81 10.24
CA LEU A 178 5.55 -7.08 9.16
C LEU A 178 6.13 -8.07 8.15
N PHE A 179 5.36 -9.07 7.76
CA PHE A 179 5.67 -9.92 6.61
C PHE A 179 4.54 -9.90 5.59
N GLN A 180 4.88 -9.63 4.33
CA GLN A 180 3.89 -9.34 3.30
C GLN A 180 3.93 -10.33 2.14
N ILE A 181 2.79 -10.55 1.50
CA ILE A 181 2.71 -11.28 0.23
C ILE A 181 2.89 -10.28 -0.92
N HIS A 182 3.96 -10.47 -1.69
CA HIS A 182 4.48 -9.44 -2.59
C HIS A 182 3.86 -9.50 -3.99
N ASN A 183 3.45 -8.35 -4.53
CA ASN A 183 3.04 -8.11 -5.91
C ASN A 183 1.92 -9.03 -6.42
N LEU A 184 0.72 -8.95 -5.82
CA LEU A 184 -0.45 -9.69 -6.27
C LEU A 184 -1.05 -9.07 -7.54
N ASN A 185 -1.16 -9.86 -8.61
CA ASN A 185 -1.57 -9.33 -9.92
C ASN A 185 -2.81 -9.99 -10.53
N THR A 186 -3.15 -11.21 -10.12
CA THR A 186 -4.23 -12.00 -10.71
C THR A 186 -5.18 -12.53 -9.64
N MET A 187 -6.42 -12.85 -10.03
CA MET A 187 -7.37 -13.50 -9.12
C MET A 187 -6.90 -14.89 -8.71
N ALA A 188 -6.22 -15.63 -9.60
CA ALA A 188 -5.63 -16.92 -9.26
C ALA A 188 -4.55 -16.81 -8.16
N GLU A 189 -3.76 -15.72 -8.16
CA GLU A 189 -2.85 -15.43 -7.05
C GLU A 189 -3.60 -15.11 -5.76
N ALA A 190 -4.71 -14.36 -5.82
CA ALA A 190 -5.56 -14.12 -4.66
C ALA A 190 -6.14 -15.43 -4.12
N ASP A 191 -6.71 -16.29 -4.98
CA ASP A 191 -7.23 -17.60 -4.59
C ASP A 191 -6.13 -18.46 -3.92
N ALA A 192 -4.92 -18.48 -4.49
CA ALA A 192 -3.81 -19.26 -3.97
C ALA A 192 -3.39 -18.85 -2.55
N ILE A 193 -3.34 -17.56 -2.24
CA ILE A 193 -2.87 -17.09 -0.93
C ILE A 193 -3.89 -17.35 0.19
N PHE A 194 -5.17 -17.41 -0.15
CA PHE A 194 -6.29 -17.69 0.77
C PHE A 194 -6.54 -19.20 0.97
N ALA A 195 -5.97 -20.07 0.14
CA ALA A 195 -6.21 -21.51 0.22
C ALA A 195 -5.94 -22.07 1.63
N GLY A 196 -6.93 -22.73 2.24
CA GLY A 196 -6.82 -23.31 3.57
C GLY A 196 -6.83 -22.30 4.73
N LEU A 197 -7.09 -21.01 4.50
CA LEU A 197 -7.15 -20.00 5.57
C LEU A 197 -8.36 -20.19 6.50
N ASP A 198 -9.51 -20.58 5.94
CA ASP A 198 -10.74 -20.65 6.74
C ASP A 198 -10.90 -21.92 7.55
N SER A 199 -10.37 -23.02 7.02
CA SER A 199 -10.35 -24.34 7.65
C SER A 199 -8.95 -24.93 7.47
N PRO A 200 -7.95 -24.48 8.24
CA PRO A 200 -6.58 -24.98 8.13
C PRO A 200 -6.51 -26.46 8.53
N ASP A 201 -5.85 -27.26 7.68
CA ASP A 201 -5.68 -28.70 7.85
C ASP A 201 -4.22 -29.10 7.54
N PRO A 202 -3.49 -29.70 8.50
CA PRO A 202 -2.13 -30.19 8.28
C PRO A 202 -1.99 -31.21 7.15
N GLN A 203 -3.07 -31.97 6.86
CA GLN A 203 -3.09 -32.99 5.82
C GLN A 203 -3.44 -32.44 4.44
N ALA A 204 -3.90 -31.19 4.34
CA ALA A 204 -4.24 -30.57 3.06
C ALA A 204 -3.05 -30.62 2.08
N GLU A 205 -3.32 -30.98 0.82
CA GLU A 205 -2.30 -31.02 -0.23
C GLU A 205 -1.76 -29.62 -0.57
N ARG A 206 -2.59 -28.59 -0.37
CA ARG A 206 -2.28 -27.20 -0.67
C ARG A 206 -2.68 -26.29 0.49
N ILE A 207 -1.76 -25.44 0.90
CA ILE A 207 -1.97 -24.40 1.91
C ILE A 207 -1.40 -23.10 1.36
N GLY A 208 -2.21 -22.05 1.35
CA GLY A 208 -1.85 -20.70 0.92
C GLY A 208 -0.96 -20.01 1.93
N ALA A 209 -0.24 -18.98 1.49
CA ALA A 209 0.70 -18.26 2.33
C ALA A 209 0.02 -17.63 3.57
N LEU A 210 -1.20 -17.08 3.46
CA LEU A 210 -1.86 -16.40 4.59
C LEU A 210 -2.08 -17.34 5.77
N ALA A 211 -2.54 -18.57 5.53
CA ALA A 211 -2.83 -19.53 6.59
C ALA A 211 -1.59 -19.84 7.44
N ALA A 212 -0.44 -20.04 6.79
CA ALA A 212 0.81 -20.29 7.51
C ALA A 212 1.35 -19.03 8.20
N LEU A 213 1.20 -17.84 7.60
CA LEU A 213 1.61 -16.60 8.25
C LEU A 213 0.81 -16.33 9.53
N VAL A 214 -0.48 -16.68 9.57
CA VAL A 214 -1.29 -16.64 10.81
C VAL A 214 -0.66 -17.51 11.90
N ASP A 215 -0.23 -18.74 11.57
CA ASP A 215 0.47 -19.61 12.53
C ASP A 215 1.75 -18.96 13.10
N PHE A 216 2.55 -18.30 12.26
CA PHE A 216 3.78 -17.63 12.68
C PHE A 216 3.55 -16.28 13.38
N ARG A 217 2.37 -15.67 13.24
CA ARG A 217 1.97 -14.49 14.01
C ARG A 217 1.50 -14.90 15.40
N ASP A 218 0.65 -15.92 15.47
CA ASP A 218 -0.09 -16.28 16.67
C ASP A 218 0.63 -17.34 17.52
N GLY A 219 1.65 -18.01 16.96
CA GLY A 219 2.36 -19.13 17.60
C GLY A 219 1.53 -20.42 17.61
N SER A 220 0.55 -20.53 16.71
CA SER A 220 -0.22 -21.76 16.50
C SER A 220 0.49 -22.68 15.50
N ASN A 221 -0.11 -23.84 15.26
CA ASN A 221 0.34 -24.81 14.27
C ASN A 221 -0.86 -25.46 13.57
N LEU A 222 -1.87 -24.66 13.22
CA LEU A 222 -3.10 -25.15 12.61
C LEU A 222 -2.86 -25.74 11.22
N THR A 223 -1.87 -25.20 10.49
CA THR A 223 -1.46 -25.69 9.17
C THR A 223 -0.48 -26.86 9.23
N GLY A 224 0.05 -27.20 10.41
CA GLY A 224 1.15 -28.16 10.57
C GLY A 224 2.54 -27.64 10.15
N LEU A 225 2.65 -26.39 9.67
CA LEU A 225 3.90 -25.81 9.14
C LEU A 225 4.72 -25.02 10.17
N ASN A 226 4.22 -24.87 11.40
CA ASN A 226 4.90 -24.24 12.53
C ASN A 226 4.99 -25.20 13.75
N PRO A 227 5.64 -26.37 13.63
CA PRO A 227 5.65 -27.38 14.69
C PRO A 227 6.31 -26.89 15.99
N LYS A 228 7.20 -25.91 15.89
CA LYS A 228 7.86 -25.26 17.02
C LYS A 228 7.03 -24.14 17.68
N ARG A 229 5.85 -23.81 17.12
CA ARG A 229 4.96 -22.75 17.64
C ARG A 229 5.66 -21.38 17.75
N GLU A 230 6.51 -21.10 16.77
CA GLU A 230 7.31 -19.88 16.72
C GLU A 230 6.43 -18.64 16.47
N LYS A 231 6.76 -17.52 17.10
CA LYS A 231 6.11 -16.20 16.89
C LYS A 231 7.08 -15.26 16.19
N LEU A 232 7.19 -15.41 14.87
CA LEU A 232 8.23 -14.79 14.06
C LEU A 232 7.81 -13.46 13.42
N ILE A 233 6.51 -13.17 13.37
CA ILE A 233 5.97 -11.93 12.76
C ILE A 233 4.94 -11.28 13.68
N ARG A 234 4.79 -9.95 13.62
CA ARG A 234 3.72 -9.23 14.35
C ARG A 234 2.49 -8.96 13.50
N HIS A 235 2.71 -8.58 12.25
CA HIS A 235 1.65 -8.20 11.32
C HIS A 235 1.80 -8.91 9.96
N ILE A 236 0.68 -9.03 9.26
CA ILE A 236 0.59 -9.65 7.93
C ILE A 236 0.11 -8.59 6.93
N GLY A 237 0.76 -8.50 5.78
CA GLY A 237 0.36 -7.55 4.74
C GLY A 237 0.25 -8.16 3.35
N ILE A 238 -0.33 -7.39 2.44
CA ILE A 238 -0.33 -7.67 1.00
C ILE A 238 0.22 -6.47 0.25
N THR A 239 0.74 -6.71 -0.95
CA THR A 239 1.27 -5.62 -1.77
C THR A 239 0.83 -5.76 -3.23
N GLY A 240 0.58 -4.63 -3.89
CA GLY A 240 0.13 -4.61 -5.28
C GLY A 240 0.74 -3.45 -6.06
N HIS A 241 1.15 -3.71 -7.29
CA HIS A 241 1.58 -2.68 -8.23
C HIS A 241 0.53 -2.45 -9.31
N ILE A 242 -0.06 -3.53 -9.83
CA ILE A 242 -0.73 -3.53 -11.13
C ILE A 242 -2.25 -3.30 -11.02
N SER A 243 -2.92 -4.04 -10.14
CA SER A 243 -4.37 -4.26 -10.24
C SER A 243 -5.15 -3.84 -9.00
N SER A 244 -5.84 -2.70 -9.07
CA SER A 244 -6.85 -2.32 -8.07
C SER A 244 -7.91 -3.41 -7.83
N PRO A 245 -8.48 -4.06 -8.87
CA PRO A 245 -9.42 -5.17 -8.70
C PRO A 245 -8.92 -6.29 -7.78
N VAL A 246 -7.67 -6.73 -7.95
CA VAL A 246 -7.09 -7.83 -7.16
C VAL A 246 -6.88 -7.42 -5.70
N MET A 247 -6.45 -6.18 -5.46
CA MET A 247 -6.29 -5.67 -4.10
C MET A 247 -7.65 -5.54 -3.40
N ILE A 248 -8.68 -5.05 -4.10
CA ILE A 248 -10.05 -4.99 -3.59
C ILE A 248 -10.56 -6.40 -3.29
N GLU A 249 -10.33 -7.37 -4.16
CA GLU A 249 -10.70 -8.78 -3.94
C GLU A 249 -10.13 -9.30 -2.61
N CYS A 250 -8.82 -9.15 -2.41
CA CYS A 250 -8.16 -9.62 -1.19
C CYS A 250 -8.73 -8.94 0.06
N LEU A 251 -8.97 -7.63 0.00
CA LEU A 251 -9.54 -6.86 1.11
C LEU A 251 -10.99 -7.27 1.41
N GLN A 252 -11.80 -7.56 0.38
CA GLN A 252 -13.19 -7.98 0.54
C GLN A 252 -13.32 -9.39 1.15
N ARG A 253 -12.39 -10.30 0.81
CA ARG A 253 -12.34 -11.67 1.37
C ARG A 253 -11.82 -11.72 2.80
N ASP A 254 -11.05 -10.73 3.22
CA ASP A 254 -10.50 -10.66 4.57
C ASP A 254 -11.56 -10.28 5.61
N GLU A 255 -12.45 -11.22 5.93
CA GLU A 255 -13.50 -11.07 6.96
C GLU A 255 -12.93 -11.16 8.38
N LYS A 256 -11.89 -11.98 8.56
CA LYS A 256 -11.19 -12.20 9.84
C LYS A 256 -10.16 -11.12 10.18
N GLN A 257 -10.04 -10.10 9.33
CA GLN A 257 -9.14 -8.96 9.56
C GLN A 257 -7.66 -9.34 9.70
N ILE A 258 -7.22 -10.37 8.98
CA ILE A 258 -5.85 -10.89 8.97
C ILE A 258 -4.89 -9.95 8.25
N ILE A 259 -5.35 -9.20 7.26
CA ILE A 259 -4.51 -8.29 6.48
C ILE A 259 -4.43 -6.96 7.21
N ASP A 260 -3.28 -6.71 7.85
CA ASP A 260 -3.01 -5.49 8.63
C ASP A 260 -2.57 -4.31 7.77
N THR A 261 -1.81 -4.58 6.70
CA THR A 261 -1.26 -3.53 5.82
C THR A 261 -1.44 -3.82 4.34
N MET A 262 -1.51 -2.74 3.55
CA MET A 262 -1.47 -2.77 2.10
C MET A 262 -0.38 -1.82 1.59
N LEU A 263 0.69 -2.38 1.01
CA LEU A 263 1.68 -1.62 0.25
C LEU A 263 1.23 -1.50 -1.21
N ILE A 264 0.99 -0.28 -1.68
CA ILE A 264 0.38 -0.02 -2.99
C ILE A 264 1.17 1.01 -3.78
N ALA A 265 1.26 0.84 -5.10
CA ALA A 265 1.82 1.86 -5.98
C ALA A 265 0.95 3.12 -5.95
N ILE A 266 1.56 4.30 -5.78
CA ILE A 266 0.85 5.58 -5.86
C ILE A 266 1.84 6.71 -6.12
N ASN A 267 1.61 7.49 -7.18
CA ASN A 267 2.39 8.68 -7.53
C ASN A 267 1.54 9.64 -8.37
N ALA A 268 2.13 10.76 -8.78
CA ALA A 268 1.45 11.83 -9.52
C ALA A 268 0.92 11.44 -10.93
N ASN A 269 1.27 10.26 -11.46
CA ASN A 269 0.72 9.74 -12.71
C ASN A 269 -0.43 8.72 -12.49
N ASP A 270 -0.79 8.37 -11.24
CA ASP A 270 -1.74 7.30 -10.91
C ASP A 270 -3.11 7.45 -11.61
N ARG A 271 -3.69 8.66 -11.67
CA ARG A 271 -5.01 8.91 -12.32
C ARG A 271 -5.04 8.65 -13.83
N ARG A 272 -3.88 8.50 -14.46
CA ARG A 272 -3.76 8.19 -15.90
C ARG A 272 -3.88 6.70 -16.19
N TYR A 273 -4.03 5.87 -15.15
CA TYR A 273 -4.11 4.42 -15.20
C TYR A 273 -5.38 3.95 -14.50
N LEU A 274 -5.60 2.64 -14.37
CA LEU A 274 -6.59 2.10 -13.44
C LEU A 274 -6.12 2.36 -12.01
N ASN A 275 -6.37 3.58 -11.58
CA ASN A 275 -5.74 4.21 -10.43
C ASN A 275 -6.10 3.50 -9.12
N HIS A 276 -5.19 3.57 -8.17
CA HIS A 276 -5.44 3.02 -6.83
C HIS A 276 -6.15 4.03 -5.93
N GLN A 277 -5.95 5.34 -6.14
CA GLN A 277 -6.46 6.39 -5.25
C GLN A 277 -7.99 6.48 -5.16
N TYR A 278 -8.72 6.10 -6.22
CA TYR A 278 -10.19 6.09 -6.22
C TYR A 278 -10.77 4.67 -6.20
N ASN A 279 -9.92 3.63 -6.14
CA ASN A 279 -10.33 2.24 -6.14
C ASN A 279 -9.85 1.51 -4.86
N ALA A 280 -8.66 0.90 -4.89
CA ALA A 280 -8.20 0.04 -3.79
C ALA A 280 -7.90 0.80 -2.47
N ILE A 281 -7.36 2.02 -2.55
CA ILE A 281 -6.97 2.81 -1.38
C ILE A 281 -8.19 3.14 -0.48
N PRO A 282 -9.33 3.64 -1.01
CA PRO A 282 -10.54 3.85 -0.22
C PRO A 282 -11.06 2.60 0.50
N VAL A 283 -10.97 1.42 -0.14
CA VAL A 283 -11.42 0.14 0.47
C VAL A 283 -10.50 -0.23 1.65
N ALA A 284 -9.18 -0.12 1.48
CA ALA A 284 -8.23 -0.35 2.56
C ALA A 284 -8.44 0.62 3.73
N LYS A 285 -8.62 1.92 3.43
CA LYS A 285 -8.90 2.96 4.44
C LYS A 285 -10.18 2.64 5.21
N ALA A 286 -11.26 2.29 4.52
CA ALA A 286 -12.54 1.93 5.15
C ALA A 286 -12.46 0.67 6.03
N LYS A 287 -11.51 -0.24 5.75
CA LYS A 287 -11.22 -1.39 6.60
C LYS A 287 -10.21 -1.07 7.72
N ASN A 288 -9.71 0.16 7.87
CA ASN A 288 -8.62 0.49 8.79
C ASN A 288 -7.35 -0.36 8.55
N VAL A 289 -7.05 -0.70 7.29
CA VAL A 289 -5.78 -1.33 6.89
C VAL A 289 -4.71 -0.23 6.79
N GLY A 290 -3.50 -0.48 7.29
CA GLY A 290 -2.39 0.47 7.17
C GLY A 290 -1.92 0.58 5.73
N ILE A 291 -2.04 1.76 5.11
CA ILE A 291 -1.69 1.94 3.69
C ILE A 291 -0.29 2.56 3.56
N ILE A 292 0.54 1.90 2.76
CA ILE A 292 1.93 2.28 2.55
C ILE A 292 2.10 2.59 1.06
N ALA A 293 2.62 3.78 0.75
CA ALA A 293 2.88 4.20 -0.61
C ALA A 293 4.22 3.66 -1.10
N MET A 294 4.26 3.18 -2.35
CA MET A 294 5.50 2.90 -3.07
C MET A 294 5.45 3.46 -4.49
N LYS A 295 6.60 3.40 -5.17
CA LYS A 295 6.79 3.86 -6.55
C LYS A 295 6.48 5.35 -6.74
N VAL A 296 6.78 6.14 -5.71
CA VAL A 296 6.71 7.62 -5.70
C VAL A 296 7.37 8.24 -6.94
N PHE A 297 8.54 7.71 -7.34
CA PHE A 297 9.28 8.15 -8.53
C PHE A 297 9.24 7.14 -9.70
N ALA A 298 8.22 6.28 -9.75
CA ALA A 298 8.04 5.26 -10.77
C ALA A 298 9.29 4.39 -11.03
N ASP A 299 9.89 3.85 -9.96
CA ASP A 299 11.12 3.04 -10.02
C ASP A 299 12.37 3.80 -10.49
N GLY A 300 12.30 5.14 -10.62
CA GLY A 300 13.33 5.96 -11.25
C GLY A 300 13.04 6.30 -12.71
N ALA A 301 11.97 5.75 -13.31
CA ALA A 301 11.60 6.00 -14.70
C ALA A 301 11.15 7.44 -14.98
N MET A 302 10.77 8.17 -13.94
CA MET A 302 10.51 9.62 -14.00
C MET A 302 11.79 10.44 -14.27
N TYR A 303 12.96 9.88 -13.99
CA TYR A 303 14.24 10.56 -14.11
C TYR A 303 15.11 9.93 -15.21
N THR A 304 16.12 9.14 -14.84
CA THR A 304 17.24 8.82 -15.73
C THR A 304 17.05 7.56 -16.56
N LYS A 305 16.21 6.61 -16.12
CA LYS A 305 16.09 5.29 -16.75
C LYS A 305 14.78 5.10 -17.51
N ASP A 306 14.73 4.10 -18.38
CA ASP A 306 13.52 3.70 -19.09
C ASP A 306 12.39 3.16 -18.21
N ALA A 307 11.17 3.20 -18.76
CA ALA A 307 9.94 2.69 -18.14
C ALA A 307 9.91 1.14 -18.14
N ARG A 308 10.81 0.54 -17.37
CA ARG A 308 10.95 -0.91 -17.13
C ARG A 308 11.43 -1.20 -15.70
N TRP A 309 11.41 -2.44 -15.20
CA TRP A 309 12.03 -2.74 -13.89
C TRP A 309 13.53 -2.41 -13.92
N SER A 310 14.07 -1.86 -12.81
CA SER A 310 15.51 -1.79 -12.58
C SER A 310 16.13 -3.19 -12.54
N ARG A 311 17.28 -3.35 -13.21
CA ARG A 311 18.00 -4.63 -13.35
C ARG A 311 19.50 -4.50 -13.08
N THR A 312 20.03 -3.28 -13.05
CA THR A 312 21.46 -3.02 -12.85
C THR A 312 21.67 -1.78 -11.96
N PRO A 313 22.87 -1.59 -11.40
CA PRO A 313 23.18 -0.39 -10.63
C PRO A 313 23.04 0.94 -11.40
N GLU A 314 23.25 0.95 -12.71
CA GLU A 314 23.14 2.14 -13.56
C GLU A 314 21.70 2.68 -13.63
N ASP A 315 20.71 1.85 -13.30
CA ASP A 315 19.31 2.25 -13.21
C ASP A 315 18.99 3.12 -11.99
N VAL A 316 19.89 3.15 -11.00
CA VAL A 316 19.63 3.84 -9.74
C VAL A 316 19.86 5.34 -9.88
N VAL A 317 18.80 6.10 -9.59
CA VAL A 317 18.83 7.56 -9.59
C VAL A 317 19.55 8.06 -8.34
N GLN A 318 20.69 8.74 -8.53
CA GLN A 318 21.54 9.25 -7.44
C GLN A 318 21.37 10.76 -7.16
N VAL A 319 20.41 11.43 -7.82
CA VAL A 319 20.19 12.88 -7.67
C VAL A 319 18.89 13.20 -6.93
N VAL A 320 18.82 14.38 -6.32
CA VAL A 320 17.60 14.92 -5.70
C VAL A 320 16.79 15.69 -6.75
N GLY A 321 15.95 14.97 -7.49
CA GLY A 321 15.11 15.57 -8.53
C GLY A 321 15.91 16.32 -9.61
N THR A 322 15.20 17.11 -10.42
CA THR A 322 15.78 18.03 -11.41
C THR A 322 15.05 19.37 -11.35
N ALA A 323 15.55 20.38 -12.06
CA ALA A 323 14.86 21.68 -12.16
C ALA A 323 13.44 21.52 -12.76
N ASP A 324 13.30 20.67 -13.77
CA ASP A 324 12.01 20.44 -14.45
C ASP A 324 11.10 19.46 -13.71
N LEU A 325 11.67 18.58 -12.89
CA LEU A 325 10.97 17.55 -12.14
C LEU A 325 11.48 17.50 -10.68
N PRO A 326 11.11 18.48 -9.85
CA PRO A 326 11.52 18.50 -8.45
C PRO A 326 10.94 17.29 -7.71
N SER A 327 11.70 16.70 -6.80
CA SER A 327 11.29 15.50 -6.06
C SER A 327 10.22 15.79 -5.00
N ARG A 328 10.31 16.94 -4.30
CA ARG A 328 9.42 17.28 -3.18
C ARG A 328 7.92 17.19 -3.54
N PRO A 329 7.42 17.83 -4.62
CA PRO A 329 5.99 17.76 -4.95
C PRO A 329 5.51 16.33 -5.23
N LEU A 330 6.37 15.47 -5.78
CA LEU A 330 6.02 14.07 -6.07
C LEU A 330 5.89 13.25 -4.77
N VAL A 331 6.80 13.47 -3.80
CA VAL A 331 6.71 12.89 -2.45
C VAL A 331 5.45 13.36 -1.74
N GLU A 332 5.20 14.66 -1.76
CA GLU A 332 4.05 15.29 -1.13
C GLU A 332 2.72 14.81 -1.73
N TYR A 333 2.64 14.61 -3.05
CA TYR A 333 1.44 14.07 -3.71
C TYR A 333 1.09 12.67 -3.21
N SER A 334 2.07 11.77 -3.15
CA SER A 334 1.85 10.42 -2.64
C SER A 334 1.41 10.45 -1.18
N LEU A 335 2.03 11.29 -0.33
CA LEU A 335 1.71 11.36 1.10
C LEU A 335 0.46 12.16 1.46
N SER A 336 0.01 13.07 0.60
CA SER A 336 -1.23 13.82 0.81
C SER A 336 -2.46 13.04 0.31
N THR A 337 -2.26 11.96 -0.44
CA THR A 337 -3.34 11.04 -0.84
C THR A 337 -4.07 10.47 0.40
N PRO A 338 -5.41 10.60 0.48
CA PRO A 338 -6.18 10.14 1.63
C PRO A 338 -5.90 8.69 2.03
N GLY A 339 -5.55 8.48 3.30
CA GLY A 339 -5.31 7.15 3.89
C GLY A 339 -3.84 6.66 3.88
N ILE A 340 -2.93 7.29 3.13
CA ILE A 340 -1.51 6.91 3.15
C ILE A 340 -0.89 7.24 4.52
N ALA A 341 -0.28 6.26 5.19
CA ALA A 341 0.40 6.45 6.48
C ALA A 341 1.88 6.79 6.30
N THR A 342 2.57 6.10 5.39
CA THR A 342 3.99 6.31 5.08
C THR A 342 4.28 6.04 3.61
N ALA A 343 5.36 6.61 3.09
CA ALA A 343 5.86 6.34 1.75
C ALA A 343 7.25 5.72 1.81
N ILE A 344 7.41 4.52 1.25
CA ILE A 344 8.72 3.89 1.12
C ILE A 344 9.43 4.42 -0.13
N ILE A 345 10.56 5.07 0.09
CA ILE A 345 11.34 5.68 -0.99
C ILE A 345 12.73 5.03 -1.02
N GLY A 346 13.10 4.51 -2.18
CA GLY A 346 14.45 3.99 -2.42
C GLY A 346 15.44 5.13 -2.51
N VAL A 347 16.62 4.93 -1.92
CA VAL A 347 17.71 5.91 -1.89
C VAL A 347 18.83 5.41 -2.79
N GLY A 348 19.25 6.25 -3.72
CA GLY A 348 20.40 6.02 -4.58
C GLY A 348 21.71 6.50 -3.97
N HIS A 349 21.68 7.67 -3.32
CA HIS A 349 22.87 8.34 -2.81
C HIS A 349 22.57 9.13 -1.52
N ILE A 350 23.58 9.18 -0.63
CA ILE A 350 23.58 10.03 0.56
C ILE A 350 24.79 10.94 0.51
N ASP A 351 24.60 12.18 0.96
CA ASP A 351 25.64 13.20 1.02
C ASP A 351 25.73 13.79 2.44
N SER A 352 26.86 14.43 2.71
CA SER A 352 27.09 15.31 3.85
C SER A 352 26.39 16.67 3.70
N GLU A 353 26.23 17.15 2.47
CA GLU A 353 25.43 18.33 2.13
C GLU A 353 23.95 17.95 2.05
N GLY A 354 23.15 18.49 2.97
CA GLY A 354 21.74 18.12 3.07
C GLY A 354 20.90 18.34 1.81
N ARG A 355 21.27 19.30 0.95
CA ARG A 355 20.61 19.55 -0.35
C ARG A 355 20.85 18.44 -1.38
N ALA A 356 21.97 17.73 -1.30
CA ALA A 356 22.33 16.62 -2.19
C ALA A 356 21.98 15.26 -1.58
N CYS A 357 21.74 15.20 -0.26
CA CYS A 357 21.35 13.97 0.43
C CYS A 357 19.88 13.62 0.19
N GLN A 358 19.63 12.53 -0.53
CA GLN A 358 18.25 12.09 -0.82
C GLN A 358 17.46 11.73 0.45
N ILE A 359 18.09 11.18 1.49
CA ILE A 359 17.38 10.91 2.77
C ILE A 359 16.86 12.21 3.38
N GLU A 360 17.70 13.23 3.51
CA GLU A 360 17.31 14.50 4.14
C GLU A 360 16.23 15.23 3.33
N GLN A 361 16.36 15.23 2.00
CA GLN A 361 15.38 15.87 1.11
C GLN A 361 14.04 15.12 1.09
N ASN A 362 14.06 13.79 1.04
CA ASN A 362 12.85 12.98 1.13
C ASN A 362 12.19 13.13 2.51
N LEU A 363 12.97 13.16 3.59
CA LEU A 363 12.45 13.33 4.95
C LEU A 363 11.80 14.70 5.12
N SER A 364 12.44 15.75 4.60
CA SER A 364 11.88 17.10 4.57
C SER A 364 10.57 17.18 3.78
N ALA A 365 10.52 16.60 2.58
CA ALA A 365 9.31 16.56 1.78
C ALA A 365 8.19 15.72 2.43
N ALA A 366 8.54 14.74 3.25
CA ALA A 366 7.57 13.90 3.94
C ALA A 366 6.87 14.61 5.12
N GLN A 367 7.27 15.82 5.50
CA GLN A 367 6.67 16.57 6.62
C GLN A 367 5.35 17.27 6.22
N ILE A 368 4.45 16.53 5.57
CA ILE A 368 3.17 17.02 5.05
C ILE A 368 2.01 16.36 5.78
N ARG A 369 0.93 17.10 6.06
CA ARG A 369 -0.29 16.54 6.64
C ARG A 369 -1.04 15.69 5.59
N ALA A 370 -1.75 14.67 6.04
CA ALA A 370 -2.67 13.94 5.16
C ALA A 370 -3.76 14.90 4.65
N GLU A 371 -4.21 14.70 3.41
CA GLU A 371 -5.35 15.43 2.83
C GLU A 371 -5.17 16.96 2.80
N SER A 372 -3.92 17.44 2.76
CA SER A 372 -3.60 18.88 2.79
C SER A 372 -3.64 19.57 1.42
N PHE A 373 -3.78 18.82 0.33
CA PHE A 373 -3.80 19.37 -1.03
C PHE A 373 -5.22 19.53 -1.54
N SER A 374 -5.49 20.69 -2.13
CA SER A 374 -6.70 20.93 -2.93
C SER A 374 -6.65 20.17 -4.26
N ASP A 375 -7.79 20.04 -4.93
CA ASP A 375 -7.85 19.48 -6.28
C ASP A 375 -6.93 20.24 -7.26
N THR A 376 -6.76 21.56 -7.08
CA THR A 376 -5.87 22.40 -7.90
C THR A 376 -4.40 22.08 -7.66
N ASP A 377 -3.99 21.91 -6.41
CA ASP A 377 -2.60 21.52 -6.06
C ASP A 377 -2.26 20.17 -6.68
N ARG A 378 -3.16 19.18 -6.55
CA ARG A 378 -2.99 17.85 -7.12
C ARG A 378 -2.86 17.90 -8.64
N LYS A 379 -3.75 18.61 -9.34
CA LYS A 379 -3.69 18.80 -10.79
C LYS A 379 -2.40 19.47 -11.24
N THR A 380 -1.89 20.43 -10.46
CA THR A 380 -0.63 21.11 -10.78
C THR A 380 0.55 20.15 -10.72
N ILE A 381 0.60 19.29 -9.70
CA ILE A 381 1.66 18.27 -9.57
C ILE A 381 1.53 17.19 -10.65
N GLU A 382 0.30 16.81 -11.01
CA GLU A 382 0.03 15.92 -12.15
C GLU A 382 0.60 16.52 -13.46
N GLN A 383 0.46 17.84 -13.69
CA GLN A 383 1.09 18.51 -14.84
C GLN A 383 2.61 18.53 -14.79
N ILE A 384 3.22 18.61 -13.60
CA ILE A 384 4.68 18.49 -13.44
C ILE A 384 5.11 17.07 -13.80
N ALA A 385 4.43 16.04 -13.28
CA ALA A 385 4.74 14.65 -13.55
C ALA A 385 4.54 14.25 -15.03
N LEU A 386 3.62 14.92 -15.73
CA LEU A 386 3.42 14.74 -17.17
C LEU A 386 4.66 15.09 -18.01
N ARG A 387 5.53 16.00 -17.54
CA ARG A 387 6.77 16.33 -18.24
C ARG A 387 7.72 15.14 -18.29
N ALA A 388 7.65 14.25 -17.30
CA ALA A 388 8.37 13.00 -17.31
C ALA A 388 7.73 12.04 -18.32
N LYS A 389 8.34 11.92 -19.50
CA LYS A 389 7.96 10.94 -20.54
C LYS A 389 6.46 10.98 -20.88
N GLN A 390 5.88 12.17 -20.93
CA GLN A 390 4.46 12.38 -21.26
C GLN A 390 3.49 11.65 -20.31
N GLY A 391 3.93 11.40 -19.07
CA GLY A 391 3.19 10.66 -18.06
C GLY A 391 3.15 9.15 -18.25
N GLN A 392 3.93 8.59 -19.18
CA GLN A 392 3.95 7.14 -19.49
C GLN A 392 4.95 6.36 -18.60
N THR A 393 5.03 6.72 -17.32
CA THR A 393 6.03 6.16 -16.39
C THR A 393 5.48 5.00 -15.55
N ASN A 394 4.17 4.84 -15.40
CA ASN A 394 3.56 3.79 -14.56
C ASN A 394 3.20 2.56 -15.39
N TRP A 395 4.16 2.04 -16.15
CA TRP A 395 4.05 0.81 -16.92
C TRP A 395 3.69 -0.43 -16.05
N PHE A 396 3.84 -0.32 -14.73
CA PHE A 396 3.49 -1.33 -13.73
C PHE A 396 2.07 -1.16 -13.16
N GLN A 397 1.20 -0.37 -13.79
CA GLN A 397 -0.23 -0.28 -13.48
C GLN A 397 -1.06 -0.71 -14.69
N LEU A 398 -2.27 -1.23 -14.46
CA LEU A 398 -3.19 -1.52 -15.56
C LEU A 398 -3.53 -0.24 -16.35
N PRO A 399 -3.71 -0.33 -17.68
CA PRO A 399 -4.11 0.81 -18.50
C PRO A 399 -5.37 1.51 -17.98
N PRO A 400 -5.56 2.81 -18.28
CA PRO A 400 -6.78 3.51 -17.91
C PRO A 400 -8.00 2.82 -18.53
N GLN A 401 -9.11 2.87 -17.78
CA GLN A 401 -10.40 2.38 -18.22
C GLN A 401 -11.43 3.51 -18.07
N PRO A 402 -12.47 3.54 -18.91
CA PRO A 402 -13.59 4.45 -18.70
C PRO A 402 -14.30 4.12 -17.38
N LEU A 403 -15.19 5.02 -16.94
CA LEU A 403 -16.04 4.76 -15.77
C LEU A 403 -16.78 3.44 -15.98
N GLY A 404 -16.61 2.50 -15.05
CA GLY A 404 -17.24 1.18 -15.15
C GLY A 404 -18.72 1.20 -14.75
N PRO A 405 -19.56 0.36 -15.37
CA PRO A 405 -20.88 0.07 -14.82
C PRO A 405 -20.74 -0.70 -13.50
N PRO A 406 -21.79 -0.73 -12.66
CA PRO A 406 -21.80 -1.60 -11.49
C PRO A 406 -21.69 -3.06 -11.94
N ARG A 407 -20.98 -3.87 -11.16
CA ARG A 407 -20.69 -5.26 -11.49
C ARG A 407 -21.76 -6.18 -10.92
N GLU A 408 -21.96 -7.33 -11.55
CA GLU A 408 -22.83 -8.40 -11.03
C GLU A 408 -24.23 -7.90 -10.61
N VAL A 409 -24.82 -7.03 -11.44
CA VAL A 409 -26.18 -6.55 -11.19
C VAL A 409 -27.15 -7.72 -11.31
N ALA A 410 -28.01 -7.87 -10.31
CA ALA A 410 -29.04 -8.89 -10.26
C ALA A 410 -30.33 -8.29 -9.71
N ALA A 411 -31.46 -8.86 -10.12
CA ALA A 411 -32.76 -8.52 -9.58
C ALA A 411 -33.52 -9.78 -9.18
N ALA A 412 -34.27 -9.69 -8.08
CA ALA A 412 -35.04 -10.80 -7.53
C ALA A 412 -36.28 -10.27 -6.80
N VAL A 413 -37.32 -11.10 -6.68
CA VAL A 413 -38.44 -10.85 -5.75
C VAL A 413 -38.07 -11.43 -4.38
N GLU A 414 -38.18 -10.62 -3.33
CA GLU A 414 -37.95 -11.03 -1.95
C GLU A 414 -39.23 -10.81 -1.12
N THR A 415 -39.55 -11.76 -0.23
CA THR A 415 -40.69 -11.65 0.68
C THR A 415 -40.19 -11.44 2.11
N GLU A 416 -40.64 -10.38 2.76
CA GLU A 416 -40.31 -10.07 4.16
C GLU A 416 -41.58 -9.65 4.89
N GLY A 417 -41.93 -10.34 5.98
CA GLY A 417 -43.13 -10.04 6.76
C GLY A 417 -44.46 -10.13 5.99
N GLY A 418 -44.50 -10.94 4.91
CA GLY A 418 -45.67 -11.07 4.03
C GLY A 418 -45.74 -10.03 2.91
N ALA A 419 -44.90 -9.00 2.92
CA ALA A 419 -44.77 -8.04 1.82
C ALA A 419 -43.73 -8.51 0.78
N ARG A 420 -44.03 -8.33 -0.51
CA ARG A 420 -43.13 -8.65 -1.63
C ARG A 420 -42.38 -7.39 -2.11
N PHE A 421 -41.11 -7.54 -2.44
CA PHE A 421 -40.24 -6.45 -2.88
C PHE A 421 -39.44 -6.83 -4.12
N SER A 422 -39.29 -5.89 -5.06
CA SER A 422 -38.24 -5.93 -6.08
C SER A 422 -36.92 -5.58 -5.40
N LYS A 423 -36.00 -6.54 -5.31
CA LYS A 423 -34.64 -6.34 -4.80
C LYS A 423 -33.67 -6.27 -5.96
N ILE A 424 -32.97 -5.14 -6.07
CA ILE A 424 -31.88 -4.94 -7.04
C ILE A 424 -30.58 -4.93 -6.24
N SER A 425 -29.63 -5.78 -6.61
CA SER A 425 -28.33 -5.87 -5.93
C SER A 425 -27.17 -5.80 -6.91
N TRP A 426 -26.05 -5.23 -6.48
CA TRP A 426 -24.85 -5.09 -7.32
C TRP A 426 -23.56 -5.01 -6.50
N GLN A 427 -22.44 -5.31 -7.17
CA GLN A 427 -21.09 -5.08 -6.68
C GLN A 427 -20.57 -3.72 -7.18
N THR A 428 -19.65 -3.10 -6.44
CA THR A 428 -19.10 -1.78 -6.80
C THR A 428 -18.49 -1.79 -8.20
N ALA A 429 -18.75 -0.71 -8.95
CA ALA A 429 -18.01 -0.36 -10.16
C ALA A 429 -16.55 0.02 -9.85
N TYR A 430 -15.73 0.10 -10.90
CA TYR A 430 -14.39 0.70 -10.85
C TYR A 430 -14.44 2.16 -11.30
N ALA A 431 -13.80 3.03 -10.53
CA ALA A 431 -13.65 4.44 -10.84
C ALA A 431 -12.64 4.65 -11.97
N ALA A 432 -12.94 5.60 -12.85
CA ALA A 432 -11.97 6.18 -13.78
C ALA A 432 -11.09 7.20 -13.05
N ASP A 433 -10.69 8.29 -13.70
CA ASP A 433 -9.86 9.37 -13.16
C ASP A 433 -10.58 10.32 -12.19
N GLU A 434 -11.85 10.06 -11.86
CA GLU A 434 -12.64 10.78 -10.84
C GLU A 434 -13.37 9.77 -9.94
N PRO A 435 -13.57 10.07 -8.65
CA PRO A 435 -14.22 9.15 -7.73
C PRO A 435 -15.71 8.94 -8.06
N ILE A 436 -16.19 7.71 -7.85
CA ILE A 436 -17.63 7.39 -7.90
C ILE A 436 -18.31 8.10 -6.73
N THR A 437 -19.48 8.69 -6.98
CA THR A 437 -20.25 9.41 -5.96
C THR A 437 -21.53 8.67 -5.57
N GLN A 438 -22.19 8.02 -6.54
CA GLN A 438 -23.48 7.37 -6.32
C GLN A 438 -23.83 6.39 -7.44
N TYR A 439 -24.89 5.61 -7.19
CA TYR A 439 -25.60 4.80 -8.16
C TYR A 439 -27.02 5.36 -8.34
N GLU A 440 -27.47 5.52 -9.58
CA GLU A 440 -28.86 5.82 -9.93
C GLU A 440 -29.56 4.53 -10.37
N ILE A 441 -30.75 4.27 -9.84
CA ILE A 441 -31.54 3.09 -10.16
C ILE A 441 -32.62 3.54 -11.12
N ARG A 442 -32.71 2.89 -12.28
CA ARG A 442 -33.74 3.15 -13.29
C ARG A 442 -34.66 1.95 -13.42
N ARG A 443 -35.96 2.21 -13.53
CA ARG A 443 -36.99 1.23 -13.88
C ARG A 443 -37.63 1.66 -15.18
N ASP A 444 -37.63 0.77 -16.17
CA ASP A 444 -38.16 1.01 -17.52
C ASP A 444 -37.63 2.33 -18.12
N GLY A 445 -36.33 2.59 -17.90
CA GLY A 445 -35.63 3.79 -18.36
C GLY A 445 -35.83 5.04 -17.48
N GLN A 446 -36.71 5.01 -16.48
CA GLN A 446 -36.97 6.16 -15.60
C GLN A 446 -36.23 6.06 -14.26
N PRO A 447 -35.55 7.12 -13.78
CA PRO A 447 -34.92 7.12 -12.46
C PRO A 447 -35.96 6.96 -11.34
N ILE A 448 -35.76 5.99 -10.46
CA ILE A 448 -36.64 5.73 -9.31
C ILE A 448 -35.93 5.92 -7.96
N GLY A 449 -34.59 5.96 -7.94
CA GLY A 449 -33.85 6.09 -6.70
C GLY A 449 -32.36 6.31 -6.90
N ARG A 450 -31.68 6.68 -5.82
CA ARG A 450 -30.23 6.84 -5.77
C ARG A 450 -29.66 6.24 -4.51
N VAL A 451 -28.47 5.63 -4.62
CA VAL A 451 -27.72 5.06 -3.51
C VAL A 451 -26.31 5.67 -3.51
N PRO A 452 -25.91 6.41 -2.45
CA PRO A 452 -24.56 6.94 -2.34
C PRO A 452 -23.49 5.84 -2.44
N HIS A 453 -22.39 6.14 -3.11
CA HIS A 453 -21.25 5.23 -3.14
C HIS A 453 -20.54 5.24 -1.80
N GLN A 454 -20.12 4.05 -1.38
CA GLN A 454 -19.21 3.86 -0.26
C GLN A 454 -18.19 2.77 -0.64
N PRO A 455 -16.95 2.81 -0.16
CA PRO A 455 -16.00 1.74 -0.40
C PRO A 455 -16.57 0.39 0.06
N GLN A 456 -16.64 -0.58 -0.85
CA GLN A 456 -17.25 -1.88 -0.56
C GLN A 456 -16.22 -2.81 0.11
N THR A 457 -16.30 -2.94 1.42
CA THR A 457 -15.29 -3.60 2.28
C THR A 457 -15.47 -5.12 2.46
N SER A 458 -16.55 -5.69 1.92
CA SER A 458 -16.83 -7.13 1.92
C SER A 458 -17.51 -7.54 0.61
N LYS A 459 -17.81 -8.84 0.47
CA LYS A 459 -18.57 -9.38 -0.67
C LYS A 459 -20.07 -9.11 -0.62
N LYS A 460 -20.56 -8.51 0.47
CA LYS A 460 -21.98 -8.14 0.59
C LYS A 460 -22.31 -7.06 -0.44
N PRO A 461 -23.28 -7.29 -1.36
CA PRO A 461 -23.61 -6.34 -2.40
C PRO A 461 -24.30 -5.09 -1.84
N PHE A 462 -24.27 -4.03 -2.63
CA PHE A 462 -25.23 -2.93 -2.50
C PHE A 462 -26.63 -3.45 -2.82
N VAL A 463 -27.65 -2.82 -2.23
CA VAL A 463 -29.04 -3.22 -2.42
C VAL A 463 -29.92 -1.98 -2.53
N TYR A 464 -30.86 -2.02 -3.46
CA TYR A 464 -32.03 -1.14 -3.54
C TYR A 464 -33.29 -1.99 -3.52
N ARG A 465 -34.34 -1.51 -2.84
CA ARG A 465 -35.62 -2.21 -2.73
C ARG A 465 -36.76 -1.26 -3.02
N GLU A 466 -37.78 -1.77 -3.71
CA GLU A 466 -39.09 -1.15 -3.80
C GLU A 466 -40.21 -2.18 -3.66
N ALA A 467 -41.43 -1.72 -3.42
CA ALA A 467 -42.60 -2.59 -3.35
C ALA A 467 -42.79 -3.31 -4.69
N PHE A 468 -43.08 -4.61 -4.64
CA PHE A 468 -43.35 -5.40 -5.84
C PHE A 468 -44.82 -5.22 -6.25
N ASP A 469 -45.06 -4.80 -7.49
CA ASP A 469 -46.41 -4.47 -8.01
C ASP A 469 -46.99 -5.57 -8.93
N GLU A 470 -46.42 -6.79 -8.87
CA GLU A 470 -46.83 -7.95 -9.67
C GLU A 470 -46.63 -7.80 -11.19
N LYS A 471 -45.83 -6.81 -11.62
CA LYS A 471 -45.49 -6.60 -13.03
C LYS A 471 -44.02 -6.89 -13.30
N ALA A 472 -43.77 -7.28 -14.55
CA ALA A 472 -42.43 -7.38 -15.06
C ALA A 472 -41.85 -5.99 -15.30
N HIS A 473 -40.65 -5.75 -14.76
CA HIS A 473 -39.96 -4.48 -14.86
C HIS A 473 -38.49 -4.67 -15.20
N SER A 474 -37.98 -3.77 -16.05
CA SER A 474 -36.59 -3.71 -16.45
C SER A 474 -35.82 -2.74 -15.56
N TYR A 475 -34.76 -3.20 -14.91
CA TYR A 475 -33.92 -2.37 -14.04
C TYR A 475 -32.52 -2.19 -14.59
N GLU A 476 -32.02 -0.97 -14.47
CA GLU A 476 -30.61 -0.63 -14.69
C GLU A 476 -30.06 0.08 -13.45
N VAL A 477 -28.79 -0.20 -13.14
CA VAL A 477 -28.05 0.56 -12.13
C VAL A 477 -26.95 1.34 -12.84
N VAL A 478 -26.93 2.65 -12.64
CA VAL A 478 -26.05 3.59 -13.34
C VAL A 478 -25.01 4.15 -12.38
N THR A 479 -23.74 3.84 -12.60
CA THR A 479 -22.64 4.47 -11.86
C THR A 479 -22.54 5.95 -12.25
N ILE A 480 -22.41 6.85 -11.27
CA ILE A 480 -22.18 8.28 -11.48
C ILE A 480 -20.92 8.72 -10.72
N ASP A 481 -19.98 9.36 -11.42
CA ASP A 481 -18.76 9.91 -10.82
C ASP A 481 -18.85 11.43 -10.54
N ARG A 482 -17.81 11.98 -9.90
CA ARG A 482 -17.74 13.40 -9.53
C ARG A 482 -17.77 14.35 -10.73
N ALA A 483 -17.39 13.90 -11.92
CA ALA A 483 -17.51 14.67 -13.15
C ALA A 483 -18.90 14.58 -13.80
N GLY A 484 -19.83 13.82 -13.21
CA GLY A 484 -21.17 13.60 -13.74
C GLY A 484 -21.23 12.60 -14.90
N ARG A 485 -20.14 11.87 -15.16
CA ARG A 485 -20.14 10.80 -16.18
C ARG A 485 -20.99 9.64 -15.68
N GLN A 486 -21.64 8.96 -16.61
CA GLN A 486 -22.56 7.86 -16.33
C GLN A 486 -22.10 6.57 -17.01
N ALA A 487 -22.26 5.45 -16.33
CA ALA A 487 -22.03 4.11 -16.88
C ALA A 487 -23.17 3.16 -16.45
N PRO A 488 -24.16 2.91 -17.32
CA PRO A 488 -25.28 2.02 -17.02
C PRO A 488 -24.88 0.54 -17.09
N SER A 489 -25.45 -0.28 -16.20
CA SER A 489 -25.37 -1.74 -16.31
C SER A 489 -26.15 -2.27 -17.50
N GLN A 490 -25.98 -3.56 -17.81
CA GLN A 490 -27.01 -4.27 -18.58
C GLN A 490 -28.32 -4.28 -17.79
N ALA A 491 -29.44 -4.25 -18.50
CA ALA A 491 -30.76 -4.33 -17.90
C ALA A 491 -31.01 -5.73 -17.32
N VAL A 492 -31.59 -5.78 -16.12
CA VAL A 492 -32.03 -7.02 -15.45
C VAL A 492 -33.54 -6.97 -15.23
N GLN A 493 -34.21 -8.11 -15.35
CA GLN A 493 -35.66 -8.19 -15.21
C GLN A 493 -36.03 -8.72 -13.82
N VAL A 494 -37.05 -8.14 -13.21
CA VAL A 494 -37.83 -8.82 -12.17
C VAL A 494 -39.08 -9.37 -12.85
N ASN A 495 -39.28 -10.69 -12.79
CA ASN A 495 -40.48 -11.34 -13.31
C ASN A 495 -41.47 -11.59 -12.17
N ALA A 496 -42.77 -11.61 -12.50
CA ALA A 496 -43.87 -11.79 -11.55
C ALA A 496 -43.97 -13.17 -10.90
#